data_AF-A0A4Y1ZHY6-F1
#
_entry.id   AF-A0A4Y1ZHY6-F1
#
_cell.length_a   1.000
_cell.length_b   1.000
_cell.length_c   1.000
_cell.angle_alpha   90.00
_cell.angle_beta   90.00
_cell.angle_gamma   90.00
#
_symmetry.space_group_name_H-M   'P 1'
#
loop_
_entity.id
_entity.type
_entity.pdbx_description
1 polymer ?
#
loop_
_entity_poly.entity_id
_entity_poly.type
_entity_poly.pdbx_seq_one_letter_code
_entity_poly.pdbx_strand_id
1 'polypeptide(L)'
;MISEQAEKQIKKMMKPRITHFDASLKDWTLTIRFDPMANEKYIKRMEVRLCDRFGDESFSAPIRSVERDENDYWSAQAVLALEPIQQSLFERDYWDFFIRVSIDQSLLEQVYAELDEVDADASASIQQSDPNETIALDIRLRAVGQRQILDIFSIYNEENDQMLIPYYTSRKCLSLRVEEVHVMSRIDRVAISRNFMLTLEGHVVFPFSDVLSRPDIQKKILLVNADEEIIAEWRAENVERLDLTEQAKSLGRNYDWAGFSLALDLKTIATQFADVEAPTLLYFRMELTHKKNGMLFTEHPVRILARRKVITGRHIIKLNGLKKSLIVKRNRNHSLVFRIAPYTIRGAVKRKVRRGVGRVRKSKVFTAVYHRLFQTLSHLPRKRIWSCSRVSSAGNTAAIRGLFMNICGIIVRNTSWSGAQMRITSICLNSTSFLMLNDSR
;
A
#
# COMPACT_ATOMS: atom_id res chain seq x y z
N MET A 1 4.68 5.98 33.43
CA MET A 1 4.40 6.13 31.98
C MET A 1 5.47 7.03 31.36
N ILE A 2 5.93 6.73 30.15
CA ILE A 2 6.96 7.54 29.46
C ILE A 2 6.31 8.76 28.80
N SER A 3 7.00 9.89 28.73
CA SER A 3 6.50 11.08 28.03
C SER A 3 6.35 10.82 26.51
N GLU A 4 5.37 11.46 25.87
CA GLU A 4 5.14 11.31 24.42
C GLU A 4 6.37 11.76 23.59
N GLN A 5 7.12 12.76 24.09
CA GLN A 5 8.35 13.23 23.47
C GLN A 5 9.46 12.17 23.54
N ALA A 6 9.69 11.58 24.72
CA ALA A 6 10.67 10.51 24.88
C ALA A 6 10.29 9.27 24.04
N GLU A 7 9.01 8.90 23.98
CA GLU A 7 8.54 7.81 23.11
C GLU A 7 8.85 8.08 21.63
N LYS A 8 8.58 9.30 21.15
CA LYS A 8 8.91 9.73 19.78
C LYS A 8 10.41 9.68 19.52
N GLN A 9 11.23 10.12 20.46
CA GLN A 9 12.68 10.12 20.33
C GLN A 9 13.25 8.69 20.32
N ILE A 10 12.78 7.80 21.19
CA ILE A 10 13.14 6.37 21.18
C ILE A 10 12.76 5.73 19.84
N LYS A 11 11.55 5.99 19.33
CA LYS A 11 11.11 5.50 18.01
C LYS A 11 11.97 6.02 16.87
N LYS A 12 12.47 7.25 16.97
CA LYS A 12 13.36 7.90 15.99
C LYS A 12 14.78 7.32 16.05
N MET A 13 15.30 7.09 17.25
CA MET A 13 16.63 6.55 17.51
C MET A 13 16.73 5.08 17.10
N MET A 14 15.75 4.25 17.48
CA MET A 14 15.76 2.81 17.17
C MET A 14 15.35 2.53 15.73
N LYS A 15 14.23 3.13 15.31
CA LYS A 15 13.66 3.08 13.94
C LYS A 15 13.86 1.73 13.24
N PRO A 16 13.42 0.62 13.84
CA PRO A 16 13.63 -0.71 13.28
C PRO A 16 12.98 -0.82 11.90
N ARG A 17 13.69 -1.52 11.00
CA ARG A 17 13.21 -1.79 9.65
C ARG A 17 13.51 -3.21 9.23
N ILE A 18 12.50 -3.96 8.81
CA ILE A 18 12.72 -5.30 8.26
C ILE A 18 13.37 -5.18 6.87
N THR A 19 14.49 -5.88 6.68
CA THR A 19 15.22 -5.96 5.41
C THR A 19 14.97 -7.29 4.71
N HIS A 20 14.83 -8.37 5.46
CA HIS A 20 14.60 -9.71 4.95
C HIS A 20 13.64 -10.49 5.85
N PHE A 21 12.75 -11.26 5.22
CA PHE A 21 11.87 -12.23 5.87
C PHE A 21 12.06 -13.56 5.16
N ASP A 22 12.44 -14.58 5.92
CA ASP A 22 12.51 -15.95 5.43
C ASP A 22 11.60 -16.83 6.28
N ALA A 23 10.89 -17.74 5.64
CA ALA A 23 10.00 -18.66 6.31
C ALA A 23 10.42 -20.09 6.01
N SER A 24 10.59 -20.90 7.04
CA SER A 24 10.67 -22.35 6.94
C SER A 24 9.43 -22.97 7.57
N LEU A 25 9.28 -24.29 7.47
CA LEU A 25 8.21 -25.03 8.15
C LEU A 25 8.39 -25.05 9.68
N LYS A 26 9.62 -24.82 10.18
CA LYS A 26 9.94 -24.90 11.61
C LYS A 26 10.08 -23.54 12.25
N ASP A 27 10.62 -22.58 11.52
CA ASP A 27 10.99 -21.28 12.02
C ASP A 27 10.85 -20.18 10.97
N TRP A 28 10.58 -18.97 11.45
CA TRP A 28 10.66 -17.76 10.64
C TRP A 28 11.84 -16.93 11.07
N THR A 29 12.65 -16.53 10.10
CA THR A 29 13.84 -15.72 10.31
C THR A 29 13.56 -14.30 9.83
N LEU A 30 13.69 -13.34 10.74
CA LEU A 30 13.54 -11.91 10.46
C LEU A 30 14.91 -11.25 10.55
N THR A 31 15.32 -10.55 9.50
CA THR A 31 16.48 -9.65 9.54
C THR A 31 15.99 -8.21 9.64
N ILE A 32 16.46 -7.51 10.67
CA ILE A 32 15.99 -6.18 11.05
C ILE A 32 17.18 -5.24 11.09
N ARG A 33 17.10 -4.16 10.32
CA ARG A 33 18.06 -3.06 10.32
C ARG A 33 17.65 -1.97 11.31
N PHE A 34 18.62 -1.45 12.05
CA PHE A 34 18.48 -0.30 12.96
C PHE A 34 19.41 0.83 12.55
N ASP A 35 19.05 2.09 12.85
CA ASP A 35 19.89 3.24 12.54
C ASP A 35 21.23 3.18 13.33
N PRO A 36 22.34 3.73 12.81
CA PRO A 36 23.67 3.64 13.46
C PRO A 36 23.75 4.25 14.86
N MET A 37 22.83 5.17 15.18
CA MET A 37 22.72 5.81 16.50
C MET A 37 22.18 4.86 17.58
N ALA A 38 21.56 3.75 17.20
CA ALA A 38 21.09 2.76 18.17
C ALA A 38 22.29 2.07 18.85
N ASN A 39 22.21 1.85 20.16
CA ASN A 39 23.25 1.13 20.89
C ASN A 39 22.99 -0.38 20.82
N GLU A 40 24.01 -1.15 20.46
CA GLU A 40 24.00 -2.62 20.38
C GLU A 40 23.45 -3.28 21.64
N LYS A 41 23.80 -2.76 22.83
CA LYS A 41 23.34 -3.28 24.12
C LYS A 41 21.81 -3.29 24.21
N TYR A 42 21.16 -2.23 23.73
CA TYR A 42 19.69 -2.15 23.74
C TYR A 42 19.10 -3.05 22.67
N ILE A 43 19.69 -3.13 21.47
CA ILE A 43 19.22 -4.02 20.39
C ILE A 43 19.20 -5.47 20.84
N LYS A 44 20.26 -5.95 21.52
CA LYS A 44 20.34 -7.33 22.03
C LYS A 44 19.27 -7.68 23.08
N ARG A 45 18.69 -6.68 23.76
CA ARG A 45 17.62 -6.87 24.75
C ARG A 45 16.22 -6.74 24.16
N MET A 46 16.11 -6.46 22.86
CA MET A 46 14.82 -6.38 22.18
C MET A 46 14.28 -7.76 21.85
N GLU A 47 12.98 -7.79 21.61
CA GLU A 47 12.27 -8.99 21.17
C GLU A 47 11.42 -8.64 19.94
N VAL A 48 11.37 -9.56 18.98
CA VAL A 48 10.33 -9.53 17.95
C VAL A 48 9.05 -10.04 18.59
N ARG A 49 7.98 -9.26 18.48
CA ARG A 49 6.66 -9.62 18.97
C ARG A 49 5.69 -9.74 17.79
N LEU A 50 5.02 -10.88 17.67
CA LEU A 50 3.93 -11.11 16.74
C LEU A 50 2.64 -11.04 17.54
N CYS A 51 1.82 -10.02 17.30
CA CYS A 51 0.55 -9.84 18.01
C CYS A 51 -0.60 -10.01 17.04
N ASP A 52 -1.72 -10.55 17.52
CA ASP A 52 -2.97 -10.43 16.80
C ASP A 52 -3.39 -8.95 16.71
N ARG A 53 -4.33 -8.62 15.82
CA ARG A 53 -4.73 -7.22 15.61
C ARG A 53 -5.39 -6.58 16.84
N PHE A 54 -6.00 -7.37 17.72
CA PHE A 54 -6.72 -6.87 18.90
C PHE A 54 -5.84 -6.84 20.16
N GLY A 55 -4.72 -7.56 20.16
CA GLY A 55 -3.78 -7.62 21.29
C GLY A 55 -4.14 -8.69 22.32
N ASP A 56 -5.06 -9.60 22.00
CA ASP A 56 -5.48 -10.72 22.84
C ASP A 56 -4.37 -11.77 22.97
N GLU A 57 -3.64 -12.02 21.89
CA GLU A 57 -2.62 -13.06 21.81
C GLU A 57 -1.34 -12.51 21.20
N SER A 58 -0.20 -12.91 21.77
CA SER A 58 1.08 -12.50 21.23
C SER A 58 2.19 -13.50 21.51
N PHE A 59 3.07 -13.64 20.54
CA PHE A 59 4.26 -14.47 20.61
C PHE A 59 5.50 -13.59 20.55
N SER A 60 6.54 -13.97 21.27
CA SER A 60 7.79 -13.22 21.31
C SER A 60 8.98 -14.11 21.00
N ALA A 61 9.98 -13.54 20.35
CA ALA A 61 11.25 -14.18 20.08
C ALA A 61 12.40 -13.19 20.33
N PRO A 62 13.43 -13.58 21.09
CA PRO A 62 14.57 -12.71 21.33
C PRO A 62 15.40 -12.49 20.05
N ILE A 63 16.11 -11.37 20.01
CA ILE A 63 17.17 -11.14 19.02
C ILE A 63 18.31 -12.13 19.29
N ARG A 64 18.69 -12.92 18.28
CA ARG A 64 19.75 -13.95 18.37
C ARG A 64 21.15 -13.41 18.06
N SER A 65 21.26 -12.57 17.06
CA SER A 65 22.54 -11.99 16.63
C SER A 65 22.36 -10.51 16.27
N VAL A 66 23.43 -9.74 16.45
CA VAL A 66 23.53 -8.32 16.08
C VAL A 66 24.91 -8.08 15.50
N GLU A 67 24.95 -7.58 14.27
CA GLU A 67 26.18 -7.34 13.50
C GLU A 67 26.09 -5.96 12.83
N ARG A 68 27.23 -5.33 12.50
CA ARG A 68 27.23 -4.10 11.68
C ARG A 68 27.34 -4.46 10.20
N ASP A 69 26.54 -3.81 9.37
CA ASP A 69 26.67 -3.87 7.92
C ASP A 69 27.73 -2.89 7.39
N GLU A 70 28.06 -2.99 6.10
CA GLU A 70 29.08 -2.16 5.43
C GLU A 70 28.81 -0.64 5.50
N ASN A 71 27.58 -0.23 5.83
CA ASN A 71 27.18 1.17 5.92
C ASN A 71 27.00 1.62 7.38
N ASP A 72 27.61 0.91 8.34
CA ASP A 72 27.53 1.14 9.79
C ASP A 72 26.11 1.00 10.38
N TYR A 73 25.15 0.43 9.65
CA TYR A 73 23.85 0.10 10.23
C TYR A 73 23.95 -1.20 11.02
N TRP A 74 23.21 -1.29 12.12
CA TRP A 74 23.07 -2.56 12.83
C TRP A 74 22.07 -3.46 12.10
N SER A 75 22.46 -4.71 11.89
CA SER A 75 21.64 -5.80 11.39
C SER A 75 21.44 -6.82 12.50
N ALA A 76 20.19 -7.01 12.92
CA ALA A 76 19.83 -7.98 13.94
C ALA A 76 18.99 -9.10 13.34
N GLN A 77 19.21 -10.33 13.80
CA GLN A 77 18.43 -11.50 13.39
C GLN A 77 17.58 -11.99 14.55
N ALA A 78 16.30 -12.25 14.29
CA ALA A 78 15.40 -12.95 15.20
C ALA A 78 14.84 -14.18 14.51
N VAL A 79 14.59 -15.22 15.31
CA VAL A 79 14.04 -16.49 14.82
C VAL A 79 12.84 -16.85 15.68
N LEU A 80 11.66 -16.87 15.07
CA LEU A 80 10.40 -17.24 15.68
C LEU A 80 10.11 -18.71 15.38
N ALA A 81 10.07 -19.57 16.39
CA ALA A 81 9.71 -20.98 16.23
C ALA A 81 8.20 -21.10 15.96
N LEU A 82 7.83 -21.88 14.93
CA LEU A 82 6.45 -22.04 14.50
C LEU A 82 5.71 -23.17 15.18
N GLU A 83 6.39 -24.28 15.44
CA GLU A 83 5.80 -25.47 16.07
C GLU A 83 4.88 -25.16 17.26
N PRO A 84 5.27 -24.31 18.25
CA PRO A 84 4.40 -24.02 19.39
C PRO A 84 3.23 -23.07 19.10
N ILE A 85 3.24 -22.34 17.98
CA ILE A 85 2.29 -21.23 17.72
C ILE A 85 1.46 -21.44 16.46
N GLN A 86 1.81 -22.41 15.61
CA GLN A 86 1.26 -22.56 14.27
C GLN A 86 -0.26 -22.69 14.29
N GLN A 87 -0.82 -23.47 15.21
CA GLN A 87 -2.26 -23.64 15.32
C GLN A 87 -2.96 -22.32 15.67
N SER A 88 -2.51 -21.62 16.71
CA SER A 88 -3.05 -20.32 17.11
C SER A 88 -3.03 -19.31 15.97
N LEU A 89 -2.01 -19.33 15.11
CA LEU A 89 -1.91 -18.40 13.98
C LEU A 89 -3.08 -18.51 13.00
N PHE A 90 -3.70 -19.68 12.86
CA PHE A 90 -4.86 -19.90 12.00
C PHE A 90 -6.20 -19.54 12.68
N GLU A 91 -6.22 -19.37 14.00
CA GLU A 91 -7.45 -19.02 14.74
C GLU A 91 -7.83 -17.54 14.60
N ARG A 92 -6.92 -16.69 14.08
CA ARG A 92 -7.11 -15.24 13.94
C ARG A 92 -6.83 -14.78 12.52
N ASP A 93 -7.64 -13.84 12.03
CA ASP A 93 -7.55 -13.34 10.66
C ASP A 93 -6.28 -12.53 10.36
N TYR A 94 -5.71 -11.85 11.36
CA TYR A 94 -4.62 -10.88 11.14
C TYR A 94 -3.61 -10.83 12.28
N TRP A 95 -2.34 -10.82 11.91
CA TRP A 95 -1.21 -10.68 12.82
C TRP A 95 -0.29 -9.55 12.38
N ASP A 96 0.26 -8.81 13.34
CA ASP A 96 1.13 -7.66 13.13
C ASP A 96 2.47 -7.87 13.85
N PHE A 97 3.57 -7.55 13.15
CA PHE A 97 4.91 -7.65 13.72
C PHE A 97 5.37 -6.34 14.37
N PHE A 98 5.94 -6.46 15.56
CA PHE A 98 6.49 -5.38 16.37
C PHE A 98 7.90 -5.74 16.87
N ILE A 99 8.65 -4.72 17.23
CA ILE A 99 9.83 -4.82 18.09
C ILE A 99 9.44 -4.28 19.44
N ARG A 100 9.54 -5.12 20.46
CA ARG A 100 9.39 -4.74 21.85
C ARG A 100 10.73 -4.25 22.37
N VAL A 101 10.76 -2.98 22.79
CA VAL A 101 11.94 -2.34 23.39
C VAL A 101 11.74 -2.27 24.89
N SER A 102 12.60 -2.95 25.64
CA SER A 102 12.66 -2.85 27.10
C SER A 102 13.40 -1.56 27.47
N ILE A 103 12.71 -0.62 28.10
CA ILE A 103 13.22 0.71 28.45
C ILE A 103 13.62 0.68 29.92
N ASP A 104 14.93 0.75 30.14
CA ASP A 104 15.49 0.94 31.48
C ASP A 104 15.82 2.42 31.73
N GLN A 105 16.17 2.72 32.97
CA GLN A 105 16.53 4.06 33.41
C GLN A 105 17.68 4.66 32.58
N SER A 106 18.67 3.84 32.20
CA SER A 106 19.83 4.30 31.43
C SER A 106 19.46 4.78 30.02
N LEU A 107 18.56 4.07 29.33
CA LEU A 107 18.06 4.46 28.02
C LEU A 107 17.24 5.75 28.13
N LEU A 108 16.45 5.86 29.20
CA LEU A 108 15.58 7.01 29.43
C LEU A 108 16.41 8.28 29.70
N GLU A 109 17.43 8.19 30.54
CA GLU A 109 18.40 9.28 30.81
C GLU A 109 19.11 9.74 29.53
N GLN A 110 19.56 8.80 28.69
CA GLN A 110 20.16 9.13 27.40
C GLN A 110 19.19 9.92 26.51
N VAL A 111 17.93 9.50 26.44
CA VAL A 111 16.90 10.15 25.62
C VAL A 111 16.58 11.55 26.14
N TYR A 112 16.47 11.73 27.47
CA TYR A 112 16.22 13.04 28.05
C TYR A 112 17.40 13.99 27.87
N ALA A 113 18.64 13.51 27.99
CA ALA A 113 19.82 14.31 27.69
C ALA A 113 19.85 14.83 26.24
N GLU A 114 19.27 14.10 25.28
CA GLU A 114 19.11 14.55 23.89
C GLU A 114 17.93 15.52 23.69
N LEU A 115 16.95 15.54 24.60
CA LEU A 115 15.77 16.41 24.54
C LEU A 115 16.01 17.77 25.23
N ASP A 116 17.00 17.88 26.10
CA ASP A 116 17.28 19.03 26.97
C ASP A 116 17.85 20.29 26.26
N GLU A 117 17.23 20.70 25.16
CA GLU A 117 17.27 22.10 24.71
C GLU A 117 15.96 22.87 24.99
N VAL A 118 14.87 22.27 25.52
CA VAL A 118 13.59 23.02 25.71
C VAL A 118 12.74 22.73 26.98
N ASP A 119 12.73 21.54 27.61
CA ASP A 119 11.70 21.21 28.63
C ASP A 119 12.24 20.54 29.93
N ALA A 120 12.95 21.29 30.78
CA ALA A 120 13.55 20.80 32.03
C ALA A 120 12.56 20.42 33.15
N ASP A 121 11.28 20.80 33.05
CA ASP A 121 10.30 20.57 34.13
C ASP A 121 9.70 19.15 34.14
N ALA A 122 9.84 18.37 33.05
CA ALA A 122 9.25 17.03 32.93
C ALA A 122 10.08 15.93 33.61
N SER A 123 11.40 16.12 33.74
CA SER A 123 12.35 15.12 34.25
C SER A 123 12.23 14.88 35.77
N ALA A 124 11.67 15.84 36.54
CA ALA A 124 11.52 15.74 37.99
C ALA A 124 10.44 14.73 38.45
N SER A 125 9.53 14.31 37.57
CA SER A 125 8.39 13.45 37.93
C SER A 125 8.68 11.94 37.88
N ILE A 126 9.86 11.52 37.43
CA ILE A 126 10.18 10.11 37.16
C ILE A 126 10.78 9.39 38.38
N GLN A 127 11.19 10.11 39.43
CA GLN A 127 11.94 9.56 40.56
C GLN A 127 11.13 8.74 41.59
N GLN A 128 9.85 8.42 41.34
CA GLN A 128 8.98 7.71 42.31
C GLN A 128 8.45 6.33 41.86
N SER A 129 8.82 5.82 40.69
CA SER A 129 8.43 4.45 40.29
C SER A 129 9.38 3.40 40.85
N ASP A 130 8.83 2.23 41.20
CA ASP A 130 9.61 1.08 41.69
C ASP A 130 10.78 0.76 40.74
N PRO A 131 12.02 0.63 41.23
CA PRO A 131 13.23 0.46 40.40
C PRO A 131 13.24 -0.83 39.56
N ASN A 132 12.28 -1.74 39.78
CA ASN A 132 12.15 -2.99 39.03
C ASN A 132 11.08 -2.94 37.92
N GLU A 133 10.31 -1.87 37.78
CA GLU A 133 9.27 -1.79 36.75
C GLU A 133 9.90 -1.47 35.38
N THR A 134 10.14 -2.51 34.57
CA THR A 134 10.64 -2.34 33.20
C THR A 134 9.49 -1.91 32.29
N ILE A 135 9.55 -0.68 31.77
CA ILE A 135 8.56 -0.20 30.81
C ILE A 135 8.89 -0.78 29.43
N ALA A 136 7.90 -1.33 28.73
CA ALA A 136 8.07 -1.82 27.37
C ALA A 136 7.39 -0.92 26.34
N LEU A 137 8.06 -0.72 25.20
CA LEU A 137 7.53 0.03 24.06
C LEU A 137 7.50 -0.84 22.80
N ASP A 138 6.31 -0.99 22.21
CA ASP A 138 6.15 -1.72 20.96
C ASP A 138 6.26 -0.79 19.73
N ILE A 139 7.19 -1.13 18.84
CA ILE A 139 7.47 -0.39 17.60
C ILE A 139 7.15 -1.29 16.40
N ARG A 140 6.14 -0.93 15.62
CA ARG A 140 5.72 -1.72 14.46
C ARG A 140 6.82 -1.81 13.39
N LEU A 141 7.10 -3.02 12.94
CA LEU A 141 8.16 -3.32 11.96
C LEU A 141 7.77 -2.87 10.55
N ARG A 142 8.57 -1.95 9.97
CA ARG A 142 8.37 -1.43 8.60
C ARG A 142 9.45 -1.93 7.66
N ALA A 143 9.09 -2.28 6.43
CA ALA A 143 10.04 -2.74 5.43
C ALA A 143 10.93 -1.60 4.89
N VAL A 144 12.20 -1.91 4.64
CA VAL A 144 13.12 -1.06 3.85
C VAL A 144 12.84 -1.23 2.36
N GLY A 145 12.83 -0.13 1.61
CA GLY A 145 13.07 -0.16 0.15
C GLY A 145 12.17 -1.10 -0.69
N GLN A 146 12.83 -1.99 -1.44
CA GLN A 146 12.22 -2.94 -2.39
C GLN A 146 11.60 -4.12 -1.63
N ARG A 147 10.31 -4.35 -1.87
CA ARG A 147 9.53 -5.39 -1.18
C ARG A 147 9.88 -6.77 -1.72
N GLN A 148 10.32 -7.67 -0.84
CA GLN A 148 10.44 -9.09 -1.12
C GLN A 148 9.10 -9.69 -1.57
N ILE A 149 9.13 -10.76 -2.36
CA ILE A 149 7.93 -11.46 -2.83
C ILE A 149 7.37 -12.33 -1.72
N LEU A 150 6.70 -11.72 -0.74
CA LEU A 150 6.24 -12.45 0.44
C LEU A 150 5.23 -13.59 0.17
N ASP A 151 4.48 -13.53 -0.94
CA ASP A 151 3.40 -14.51 -1.20
C ASP A 151 3.93 -15.95 -1.36
N ILE A 152 5.22 -16.12 -1.71
CA ILE A 152 5.87 -17.44 -1.81
C ILE A 152 6.07 -18.11 -0.44
N PHE A 153 6.04 -17.32 0.64
CA PHE A 153 6.21 -17.76 2.02
C PHE A 153 4.88 -18.07 2.72
N SER A 154 3.80 -18.25 1.97
CA SER A 154 2.52 -18.64 2.57
C SER A 154 2.63 -20.01 3.24
N ILE A 155 1.89 -20.28 4.30
CA ILE A 155 1.79 -21.63 4.89
C ILE A 155 0.37 -22.15 4.68
N TYR A 156 0.24 -23.43 4.34
CA TYR A 156 -1.05 -24.08 4.15
C TYR A 156 -1.42 -24.89 5.39
N ASN A 157 -2.68 -24.77 5.82
CA ASN A 157 -3.31 -25.66 6.79
C ASN A 157 -4.38 -26.48 6.07
N GLU A 158 -4.11 -27.79 5.91
CA GLU A 158 -4.99 -28.72 5.22
C GLU A 158 -6.30 -29.00 5.96
N GLU A 159 -6.28 -28.97 7.29
CA GLU A 159 -7.45 -29.31 8.12
C GLU A 159 -8.58 -28.29 7.94
N ASN A 160 -8.23 -27.01 7.82
CA ASN A 160 -9.17 -25.91 7.73
C ASN A 160 -9.33 -25.35 6.31
N ASP A 161 -8.59 -25.88 5.34
CA ASP A 161 -8.43 -25.33 3.98
C ASP A 161 -8.11 -23.82 3.96
N GLN A 162 -7.18 -23.44 4.82
CA GLN A 162 -6.75 -22.05 5.01
C GLN A 162 -5.28 -21.87 4.68
N MET A 163 -4.90 -20.66 4.29
CA MET A 163 -3.51 -20.27 4.16
C MET A 163 -3.16 -19.01 4.95
N LEU A 164 -2.00 -19.05 5.59
CA LEU A 164 -1.40 -17.94 6.29
C LEU A 164 -0.44 -17.23 5.34
N ILE A 165 -0.72 -15.96 5.02
CA ILE A 165 -0.02 -15.21 3.98
C ILE A 165 0.72 -14.03 4.59
N PRO A 166 2.06 -13.99 4.54
CA PRO A 166 2.80 -12.79 4.90
C PRO A 166 2.63 -11.71 3.82
N TYR A 167 2.36 -10.49 4.24
CA TYR A 167 2.15 -9.37 3.33
C TYR A 167 2.63 -8.04 3.91
N TYR A 168 2.81 -7.05 3.02
CA TYR A 168 3.09 -5.68 3.41
C TYR A 168 1.83 -4.82 3.39
N THR A 169 1.52 -4.18 4.52
CA THR A 169 0.40 -3.23 4.62
C THR A 169 0.62 -1.98 3.74
N SER A 170 -0.40 -1.14 3.63
CA SER A 170 -0.31 0.17 2.94
C SER A 170 0.79 1.06 3.52
N ARG A 171 1.05 0.95 4.84
CA ARG A 171 2.12 1.65 5.56
C ARG A 171 3.48 0.96 5.49
N LYS A 172 3.61 -0.09 4.67
CA LYS A 172 4.82 -0.92 4.51
C LYS A 172 5.19 -1.72 5.77
N CYS A 173 4.25 -2.00 6.66
CA CYS A 173 4.53 -2.89 7.80
C CYS A 173 4.41 -4.35 7.37
N LEU A 174 5.25 -5.23 7.91
CA LEU A 174 5.05 -6.67 7.77
C LEU A 174 3.87 -7.09 8.66
N SER A 175 2.97 -7.89 8.10
CA SER A 175 1.81 -8.46 8.77
C SER A 175 1.51 -9.82 8.14
N LEU A 176 0.71 -10.64 8.82
CA LEU A 176 0.15 -11.88 8.31
C LEU A 176 -1.36 -11.72 8.19
N ARG A 177 -1.95 -12.47 7.26
CA ARG A 177 -3.39 -12.63 7.15
C ARG A 177 -3.71 -14.09 6.90
N VAL A 178 -4.80 -14.57 7.48
CA VAL A 178 -5.37 -15.89 7.18
C VAL A 178 -6.46 -15.69 6.15
N GLU A 179 -6.42 -16.45 5.07
CA GLU A 179 -7.43 -16.44 4.01
C GLU A 179 -7.74 -17.89 3.62
N GLU A 180 -8.92 -18.15 3.07
CA GLU A 180 -9.21 -19.40 2.37
C GLU A 180 -8.17 -19.64 1.27
N VAL A 181 -7.86 -20.91 0.99
CA VAL A 181 -6.90 -21.24 -0.06
C VAL A 181 -7.36 -20.71 -1.41
N HIS A 182 -6.46 -19.99 -2.07
CA HIS A 182 -6.66 -19.53 -3.43
C HIS A 182 -5.32 -19.29 -4.13
N VAL A 183 -5.40 -19.18 -5.44
CA VAL A 183 -4.26 -18.85 -6.30
C VAL A 183 -3.85 -17.39 -6.09
N MET A 184 -2.56 -17.11 -5.99
CA MET A 184 -2.05 -15.74 -5.91
C MET A 184 -1.33 -15.37 -7.21
N SER A 185 -1.88 -14.40 -7.96
CA SER A 185 -1.28 -13.96 -9.23
C SER A 185 -0.70 -12.55 -9.13
N ARG A 186 0.56 -12.39 -9.58
CA ARG A 186 1.30 -11.13 -9.59
C ARG A 186 1.82 -10.81 -10.97
N ILE A 187 1.81 -9.53 -11.31
CA ILE A 187 2.41 -9.02 -12.55
C ILE A 187 3.75 -8.32 -12.27
N ASP A 188 4.77 -8.73 -13.02
CA ASP A 188 6.13 -8.22 -12.91
C ASP A 188 6.37 -7.14 -13.97
N ARG A 189 5.95 -7.42 -15.22
CA ARG A 189 6.09 -6.49 -16.36
C ARG A 189 4.80 -6.40 -17.17
N VAL A 190 4.51 -5.17 -17.58
CA VAL A 190 3.41 -4.86 -18.50
C VAL A 190 3.90 -3.82 -19.48
N ALA A 191 3.78 -4.12 -20.77
CA ALA A 191 4.16 -3.21 -21.83
C ALA A 191 3.12 -3.23 -22.95
N ILE A 192 2.87 -2.08 -23.57
CA ILE A 192 2.11 -2.02 -24.82
C ILE A 192 3.05 -1.50 -25.90
N SER A 193 3.20 -2.27 -26.97
CA SER A 193 4.00 -1.89 -28.13
C SER A 193 3.29 -0.83 -28.99
N ARG A 194 4.01 -0.27 -29.96
CA ARG A 194 3.41 0.66 -30.94
C ARG A 194 2.34 0.00 -31.81
N ASN A 195 2.42 -1.32 -31.99
CA ASN A 195 1.48 -2.10 -32.78
C ASN A 195 0.25 -2.54 -31.99
N PHE A 196 0.06 -2.02 -30.78
CA PHE A 196 -1.02 -2.37 -29.85
C PHE A 196 -0.94 -3.80 -29.29
N MET A 197 0.20 -4.46 -29.43
CA MET A 197 0.46 -5.71 -28.70
C MET A 197 0.73 -5.40 -27.22
N LEU A 198 -0.10 -5.93 -26.33
CA LEU A 198 0.07 -5.93 -24.88
C LEU A 198 0.86 -7.18 -24.48
N THR A 199 2.01 -6.98 -23.86
CA THR A 199 2.79 -8.07 -23.24
C THR A 199 2.58 -8.04 -21.72
N LEU A 200 2.20 -9.18 -21.16
CA LEU A 200 2.02 -9.44 -19.74
C LEU A 200 3.02 -10.51 -19.32
N GLU A 201 3.87 -10.20 -18.35
CA GLU A 201 4.78 -11.16 -17.72
C GLU A 201 4.60 -11.10 -16.21
N GLY A 202 4.51 -12.26 -15.57
CA GLY A 202 4.32 -12.35 -14.13
C GLY A 202 4.50 -13.76 -13.61
N HIS A 203 3.96 -14.01 -12.43
CA HIS A 203 4.00 -15.31 -11.79
C HIS A 203 2.71 -15.60 -11.04
N VAL A 204 2.48 -16.88 -10.82
CA VAL A 204 1.37 -17.43 -10.04
C VAL A 204 1.96 -18.28 -8.93
N VAL A 205 1.48 -18.10 -7.72
CA VAL A 205 1.85 -18.89 -6.55
C VAL A 205 0.61 -19.62 -6.07
N PHE A 206 0.79 -20.89 -5.73
CA PHE A 206 -0.20 -21.71 -5.08
C PHE A 206 0.47 -22.44 -3.92
N PRO A 207 -0.20 -22.63 -2.76
CA PRO A 207 0.50 -23.04 -1.55
C PRO A 207 0.85 -24.54 -1.53
N PHE A 208 0.29 -25.35 -2.43
CA PHE A 208 0.70 -26.74 -2.64
C PHE A 208 2.06 -26.81 -3.37
N SER A 209 3.04 -27.44 -2.72
CA SER A 209 4.43 -27.54 -3.18
C SER A 209 4.61 -28.16 -4.57
N ASP A 210 3.72 -29.08 -4.93
CA ASP A 210 3.94 -29.97 -6.08
C ASP A 210 3.28 -29.45 -7.35
N VAL A 211 2.37 -28.47 -7.23
CA VAL A 211 1.57 -28.01 -8.36
C VAL A 211 2.43 -27.26 -9.39
N LEU A 212 3.38 -26.45 -8.91
CA LEU A 212 4.16 -25.55 -9.76
C LEU A 212 5.56 -26.08 -10.10
N SER A 213 5.88 -27.31 -9.68
CA SER A 213 7.12 -28.01 -10.04
C SER A 213 7.06 -28.64 -11.43
N ARG A 214 5.86 -28.75 -12.02
CA ARG A 214 5.64 -29.44 -13.29
C ARG A 214 5.26 -28.48 -14.41
N PRO A 215 5.73 -28.74 -15.65
CA PRO A 215 5.37 -27.91 -16.79
C PRO A 215 3.94 -28.13 -17.29
N ASP A 216 3.24 -29.19 -16.84
CA ASP A 216 1.92 -29.58 -17.36
C ASP A 216 0.73 -28.81 -16.76
N ILE A 217 1.01 -27.77 -15.97
CA ILE A 217 0.02 -26.78 -15.55
C ILE A 217 -0.47 -25.93 -16.72
N GLN A 218 -1.73 -25.50 -16.65
CA GLN A 218 -2.30 -24.55 -17.60
C GLN A 218 -2.63 -23.26 -16.87
N LYS A 219 -2.16 -22.15 -17.42
CA LYS A 219 -2.48 -20.81 -16.94
C LYS A 219 -3.35 -20.14 -17.98
N LYS A 220 -4.54 -19.68 -17.59
CA LYS A 220 -5.42 -18.91 -18.45
C LYS A 220 -5.60 -17.51 -17.88
N ILE A 221 -5.50 -16.52 -18.74
CA ILE A 221 -5.81 -15.14 -18.40
C ILE A 221 -7.18 -14.82 -18.97
N LEU A 222 -8.10 -14.40 -18.11
CA LEU A 222 -9.44 -13.97 -18.47
C LEU A 222 -9.50 -12.45 -18.40
N LEU A 223 -10.22 -11.83 -19.34
CA LEU A 223 -10.59 -10.43 -19.29
C LEU A 223 -12.07 -10.33 -18.99
N VAL A 224 -12.40 -9.75 -17.84
CA VAL A 224 -13.77 -9.66 -17.35
C VAL A 224 -14.25 -8.21 -17.27
N ASN A 225 -15.55 -7.98 -17.39
CA ASN A 225 -16.15 -6.66 -17.20
C ASN A 225 -16.42 -6.35 -15.70
N ALA A 226 -17.23 -5.34 -15.41
CA ALA A 226 -17.56 -4.97 -14.03
C ALA A 226 -18.52 -5.96 -13.35
N ASP A 227 -19.30 -6.68 -14.15
CA ASP A 227 -20.28 -7.69 -13.75
C ASP A 227 -19.66 -9.10 -13.71
N GLU A 228 -18.32 -9.18 -13.81
CA GLU A 228 -17.51 -10.40 -13.85
C GLU A 228 -17.82 -11.33 -15.05
N GLU A 229 -18.49 -10.83 -16.10
CA GLU A 229 -18.69 -11.57 -17.34
C GLU A 229 -17.38 -11.66 -18.14
N ILE A 230 -17.09 -12.86 -18.66
CA ILE A 230 -15.89 -13.13 -19.44
C ILE A 230 -16.04 -12.56 -20.85
N ILE A 231 -15.22 -11.57 -21.18
CA ILE A 231 -15.16 -10.94 -22.50
C ILE A 231 -14.22 -11.71 -23.44
N ALA A 232 -13.11 -12.20 -22.89
CA ALA A 232 -12.11 -12.96 -23.64
C ALA A 232 -11.22 -13.78 -22.70
N GLU A 233 -10.67 -14.86 -23.24
CA GLU A 233 -9.75 -15.75 -22.54
C GLU A 233 -8.54 -16.08 -23.42
N TRP A 234 -7.39 -16.25 -22.80
CA TRP A 234 -6.17 -16.68 -23.48
C TRP A 234 -5.36 -17.62 -22.62
N ARG A 235 -4.76 -18.62 -23.26
CA ARG A 235 -3.76 -19.49 -22.63
C ARG A 235 -2.42 -18.75 -22.57
N ALA A 236 -1.86 -18.61 -21.38
CA ALA A 236 -0.54 -18.05 -21.18
C ALA A 236 0.53 -19.14 -21.35
N GLU A 237 1.70 -18.73 -21.83
CA GLU A 237 2.89 -19.59 -21.90
C GLU A 237 3.47 -19.76 -20.50
N ASN A 238 3.89 -20.98 -20.17
CA ASN A 238 4.60 -21.25 -18.92
C ASN A 238 6.04 -20.75 -19.05
N VAL A 239 6.49 -19.97 -18.08
CA VAL A 239 7.85 -19.41 -18.03
C VAL A 239 8.54 -19.92 -16.78
N GLU A 240 9.79 -20.33 -16.93
CA GLU A 240 10.59 -20.83 -15.81
C GLU A 240 11.04 -19.70 -14.87
N ARG A 241 11.01 -19.93 -13.55
CA ARG A 241 11.25 -18.96 -12.47
C ARG A 241 12.07 -19.55 -11.32
N LEU A 242 13.30 -19.96 -11.63
CA LEU A 242 14.26 -20.48 -10.65
C LEU A 242 14.52 -19.51 -9.48
N ASP A 243 14.41 -18.19 -9.73
CA ASP A 243 14.56 -17.15 -8.72
C ASP A 243 13.49 -17.20 -7.62
N LEU A 244 12.29 -17.71 -7.93
CA LEU A 244 11.22 -17.90 -6.94
C LEU A 244 11.45 -19.17 -6.12
N THR A 245 11.92 -20.24 -6.75
CA THR A 245 12.30 -21.48 -6.07
C THR A 245 13.45 -21.25 -5.10
N GLU A 246 14.48 -20.51 -5.51
CA GLU A 246 15.60 -20.18 -4.64
C GLU A 246 15.14 -19.41 -3.38
N GLN A 247 14.24 -18.44 -3.55
CA GLN A 247 13.68 -17.69 -2.42
C GLN A 247 12.78 -18.54 -1.52
N ALA A 248 12.07 -19.53 -2.04
CA ALA A 248 11.15 -20.37 -1.29
C ALA A 248 11.77 -21.71 -0.83
N LYS A 249 13.08 -21.88 -1.03
CA LYS A 249 13.82 -23.12 -0.75
C LYS A 249 13.72 -23.54 0.72
N SER A 250 13.65 -22.58 1.64
CA SER A 250 13.46 -22.78 3.08
C SER A 250 12.13 -23.48 3.42
N LEU A 251 11.10 -23.31 2.59
CA LEU A 251 9.83 -24.05 2.70
C LEU A 251 9.84 -25.39 1.96
N GLY A 252 10.94 -25.76 1.30
CA GLY A 252 11.01 -26.96 0.44
C GLY A 252 10.11 -26.84 -0.79
N ARG A 253 9.78 -25.62 -1.24
CA ARG A 253 8.87 -25.40 -2.37
C ARG A 253 9.61 -25.25 -3.68
N ASN A 254 9.01 -25.79 -4.74
CA ASN A 254 9.46 -25.60 -6.11
C ASN A 254 8.44 -24.76 -6.89
N TYR A 255 8.91 -23.62 -7.39
CA TYR A 255 8.16 -22.66 -8.18
C TYR A 255 8.75 -22.48 -9.58
N ASP A 256 9.46 -23.48 -10.10
CA ASP A 256 10.16 -23.40 -11.37
C ASP A 256 9.18 -23.04 -12.49
N TRP A 257 7.97 -23.58 -12.52
CA TRP A 257 6.98 -23.25 -13.54
C TRP A 257 5.96 -22.20 -13.09
N ALA A 258 6.21 -21.42 -12.03
CA ALA A 258 5.28 -20.39 -11.56
C ALA A 258 5.08 -19.23 -12.55
N GLY A 259 6.04 -18.98 -13.45
CA GLY A 259 6.00 -17.85 -14.38
C GLY A 259 4.97 -17.99 -15.49
N PHE A 260 4.53 -16.84 -16.00
CA PHE A 260 3.70 -16.77 -17.21
C PHE A 260 4.10 -15.62 -18.12
N SER A 261 3.91 -15.81 -19.42
CA SER A 261 4.03 -14.79 -20.46
C SER A 261 2.81 -14.85 -21.39
N LEU A 262 2.31 -13.68 -21.79
CA LEU A 262 1.19 -13.56 -22.72
C LEU A 262 1.33 -12.30 -23.57
N ALA A 263 1.17 -12.44 -24.88
CA ALA A 263 1.11 -11.35 -25.84
C ALA A 263 -0.28 -11.27 -26.49
N LEU A 264 -0.95 -10.13 -26.36
CA LEU A 264 -2.33 -9.91 -26.82
C LEU A 264 -2.40 -8.77 -27.82
N ASP A 265 -3.12 -8.96 -28.93
CA ASP A 265 -3.48 -7.85 -29.80
C ASP A 265 -4.68 -7.08 -29.21
N LEU A 266 -4.43 -5.88 -28.70
CA LEU A 266 -5.49 -5.05 -28.14
C LEU A 266 -6.46 -4.53 -29.20
N LYS A 267 -6.13 -4.57 -30.49
CA LYS A 267 -7.05 -4.16 -31.55
C LYS A 267 -8.28 -5.04 -31.59
N THR A 268 -8.09 -6.36 -31.52
CA THR A 268 -9.16 -7.38 -31.55
C THR A 268 -10.12 -7.24 -30.37
N ILE A 269 -9.59 -6.87 -29.20
CA ILE A 269 -10.42 -6.59 -28.02
C ILE A 269 -11.15 -5.26 -28.22
N ALA A 270 -10.44 -4.22 -28.65
CA ALA A 270 -11.00 -2.88 -28.75
C ALA A 270 -12.12 -2.76 -29.79
N THR A 271 -12.12 -3.56 -30.86
CA THR A 271 -13.19 -3.60 -31.87
C THR A 271 -14.54 -4.00 -31.28
N GLN A 272 -14.57 -4.86 -30.26
CA GLN A 272 -15.81 -5.23 -29.54
C GLN A 272 -16.43 -4.04 -28.79
N PHE A 273 -15.65 -3.01 -28.51
CA PHE A 273 -16.06 -1.80 -27.78
C PHE A 273 -16.05 -0.55 -28.69
N ALA A 274 -16.18 -0.73 -30.00
CA ALA A 274 -16.14 0.37 -30.95
C ALA A 274 -17.26 1.40 -30.69
N ASP A 275 -18.46 0.95 -30.35
CA ASP A 275 -19.64 1.80 -30.24
C ASP A 275 -19.87 2.33 -28.81
N VAL A 276 -19.05 1.91 -27.83
CA VAL A 276 -19.24 2.32 -26.43
C VAL A 276 -18.76 3.76 -26.20
N GLU A 277 -19.69 4.66 -25.88
CA GLU A 277 -19.37 6.06 -25.61
C GLU A 277 -18.75 6.27 -24.22
N ALA A 278 -19.12 5.45 -23.24
CA ALA A 278 -18.60 5.56 -21.89
C ALA A 278 -17.20 4.93 -21.75
N PRO A 279 -16.37 5.38 -20.78
CA PRO A 279 -15.15 4.66 -20.43
C PRO A 279 -15.46 3.30 -19.81
N THR A 280 -15.00 2.22 -20.44
CA THR A 280 -15.11 0.85 -19.93
C THR A 280 -13.83 0.45 -19.19
N LEU A 281 -14.00 -0.25 -18.07
CA LEU A 281 -12.92 -0.86 -17.29
C LEU A 281 -13.09 -2.37 -17.34
N LEU A 282 -12.04 -3.06 -17.75
CA LEU A 282 -11.97 -4.51 -17.82
C LEU A 282 -10.84 -4.99 -16.90
N TYR A 283 -11.06 -6.09 -16.20
CA TYR A 283 -10.15 -6.62 -15.19
C TYR A 283 -9.50 -7.90 -15.69
N PHE A 284 -8.20 -8.05 -15.43
CA PHE A 284 -7.51 -9.30 -15.72
C PHE A 284 -7.64 -10.26 -14.54
N ARG A 285 -8.10 -11.47 -14.83
CA ARG A 285 -8.14 -12.61 -13.92
C ARG A 285 -7.18 -13.69 -14.38
N MET A 286 -6.71 -14.50 -13.45
CA MET A 286 -5.86 -15.67 -13.71
C MET A 286 -6.57 -16.91 -13.18
N GLU A 287 -6.70 -17.90 -14.03
CA GLU A 287 -7.17 -19.25 -13.71
C GLU A 287 -5.97 -20.21 -13.83
N LEU A 288 -5.84 -21.10 -12.85
CA LEU A 288 -4.79 -22.13 -12.82
C LEU A 288 -5.47 -23.50 -12.87
N THR A 289 -5.17 -24.28 -13.91
CA THR A 289 -5.53 -25.68 -13.98
C THR A 289 -4.29 -26.53 -13.74
N HIS A 290 -4.38 -27.51 -12.86
CA HIS A 290 -3.29 -28.40 -12.51
C HIS A 290 -3.78 -29.83 -12.27
N LYS A 291 -2.85 -30.79 -12.20
CA LYS A 291 -3.18 -32.18 -11.86
C LYS A 291 -2.90 -32.45 -10.39
N LYS A 292 -3.89 -32.98 -9.68
CA LYS A 292 -3.75 -33.53 -8.32
C LYS A 292 -4.29 -34.95 -8.34
N ASN A 293 -3.49 -35.93 -7.91
CA ASN A 293 -3.87 -37.35 -7.91
C ASN A 293 -4.39 -37.87 -9.27
N GLY A 294 -3.81 -37.39 -10.37
CA GLY A 294 -4.19 -37.79 -11.74
C GLY A 294 -5.44 -37.09 -12.31
N MET A 295 -6.21 -36.37 -11.49
CA MET A 295 -7.37 -35.58 -11.93
C MET A 295 -6.99 -34.12 -12.19
N LEU A 296 -7.65 -33.49 -13.15
CA LEU A 296 -7.49 -32.08 -13.46
C LEU A 296 -8.38 -31.23 -12.55
N PHE A 297 -7.76 -30.31 -11.83
CA PHE A 297 -8.43 -29.34 -10.97
C PHE A 297 -8.22 -27.94 -11.54
N THR A 298 -9.30 -27.17 -11.63
CA THR A 298 -9.27 -25.77 -12.05
C THR A 298 -9.62 -24.90 -10.86
N GLU A 299 -8.68 -24.04 -10.48
CA GLU A 299 -8.84 -23.11 -9.37
C GLU A 299 -9.68 -21.90 -9.76
N HIS A 300 -10.36 -21.31 -8.77
CA HIS A 300 -11.20 -20.15 -9.00
C HIS A 300 -10.40 -18.96 -9.58
N PRO A 301 -10.91 -18.21 -10.59
CA PRO A 301 -10.18 -17.10 -11.18
C PRO A 301 -9.89 -15.93 -10.23
N VAL A 302 -8.61 -15.61 -10.05
CA VAL A 302 -8.15 -14.56 -9.13
C VAL A 302 -7.70 -13.29 -9.85
N ARG A 303 -7.79 -12.12 -9.19
CA ARG A 303 -7.28 -10.85 -9.75
C ARG A 303 -5.76 -10.90 -9.90
N ILE A 304 -5.25 -10.46 -11.04
CA ILE A 304 -3.82 -10.24 -11.22
C ILE A 304 -3.40 -8.94 -10.53
N LEU A 305 -2.52 -9.02 -9.53
CA LEU A 305 -2.10 -7.88 -8.72
C LEU A 305 -0.75 -7.30 -9.18
N ALA A 306 -0.68 -5.98 -9.31
CA ALA A 306 0.52 -5.22 -9.65
C ALA A 306 1.13 -4.58 -8.40
N ARG A 307 2.30 -5.06 -7.97
CA ARG A 307 3.02 -4.51 -6.80
C ARG A 307 3.64 -3.14 -7.07
N ARG A 308 4.10 -2.91 -8.31
CA ARG A 308 4.65 -1.63 -8.78
C ARG A 308 3.59 -0.81 -9.49
N LYS A 309 3.85 0.47 -9.71
CA LYS A 309 2.94 1.35 -10.44
C LYS A 309 3.01 1.00 -11.93
N VAL A 310 1.98 0.33 -12.43
CA VAL A 310 1.85 0.01 -13.87
C VAL A 310 1.04 1.10 -14.56
N ILE A 311 1.63 1.76 -15.56
CA ILE A 311 0.95 2.66 -16.50
C ILE A 311 1.66 2.50 -17.86
N THR A 312 1.04 1.82 -18.82
CA THR A 312 1.64 1.53 -20.13
C THR A 312 1.67 2.72 -21.11
N GLY A 313 1.36 3.93 -20.64
CA GLY A 313 1.12 5.06 -21.53
C GLY A 313 -0.30 5.04 -22.11
N ARG A 314 -0.60 5.99 -23.00
CA ARG A 314 -1.89 6.05 -23.69
C ARG A 314 -1.69 5.74 -25.15
N HIS A 315 -2.33 4.68 -25.62
CA HIS A 315 -2.37 4.32 -27.03
C HIS A 315 -3.71 4.77 -27.60
N ILE A 316 -3.72 5.31 -28.82
CA ILE A 316 -4.94 5.84 -29.46
C ILE A 316 -5.17 5.06 -30.74
N ILE A 317 -6.34 4.44 -30.85
CA ILE A 317 -6.79 3.69 -32.02
C ILE A 317 -8.02 4.38 -32.62
N LYS A 318 -8.21 4.28 -33.93
CA LYS A 318 -9.43 4.75 -34.62
C LYS A 318 -10.29 3.53 -34.94
N LEU A 319 -11.53 3.52 -34.44
CA LEU A 319 -12.52 2.45 -34.62
C LEU A 319 -13.84 3.10 -35.01
N ASN A 320 -14.50 2.64 -36.08
CA ASN A 320 -15.76 3.20 -36.60
C ASN A 320 -15.72 4.74 -36.72
N GLY A 321 -14.61 5.29 -37.21
CA GLY A 321 -14.42 6.75 -37.32
C GLY A 321 -14.07 7.47 -36.00
N LEU A 322 -14.36 6.86 -34.85
CA LEU A 322 -14.12 7.41 -33.52
C LEU A 322 -12.73 7.03 -32.98
N LYS A 323 -12.06 7.98 -32.31
CA LYS A 323 -10.80 7.68 -31.63
C LYS A 323 -11.08 7.13 -30.24
N LYS A 324 -10.47 5.99 -29.89
CA LYS A 324 -10.49 5.41 -28.55
C LYS A 324 -9.09 5.42 -27.95
N SER A 325 -8.99 5.61 -26.65
CA SER A 325 -7.76 5.49 -25.87
C SER A 325 -7.73 4.18 -25.13
N LEU A 326 -6.64 3.44 -25.30
CA LEU A 326 -6.33 2.17 -24.66
C LEU A 326 -5.24 2.41 -23.62
N ILE A 327 -5.50 1.99 -22.38
CA ILE A 327 -4.57 2.15 -21.26
C ILE A 327 -4.65 0.91 -20.38
N VAL A 328 -3.52 0.25 -20.13
CA VAL A 328 -3.41 -0.74 -19.06
C VAL A 328 -2.75 -0.07 -17.87
N LYS A 329 -3.39 -0.20 -16.71
CA LYS A 329 -2.91 0.45 -15.48
C LYS A 329 -3.27 -0.36 -14.24
N ARG A 330 -2.53 -0.10 -13.17
CA ARG A 330 -2.91 -0.53 -11.82
C ARG A 330 -4.07 0.33 -11.27
N ASN A 331 -5.07 -0.31 -10.66
CA ASN A 331 -6.16 0.37 -9.95
C ASN A 331 -5.78 0.70 -8.48
N ARG A 332 -6.73 1.24 -7.70
CA ARG A 332 -6.50 1.54 -6.27
C ARG A 332 -6.23 0.27 -5.45
N ASN A 333 -6.98 -0.80 -5.72
CA ASN A 333 -6.86 -2.12 -5.06
C ASN A 333 -5.68 -2.94 -5.58
N HIS A 334 -4.79 -2.32 -6.35
CA HIS A 334 -3.58 -2.91 -6.91
C HIS A 334 -3.81 -3.98 -8.00
N SER A 335 -5.04 -4.22 -8.45
CA SER A 335 -5.35 -5.07 -9.58
C SER A 335 -4.97 -4.42 -10.92
N LEU A 336 -4.63 -5.25 -11.90
CA LEU A 336 -4.39 -4.82 -13.27
C LEU A 336 -5.71 -4.59 -14.00
N VAL A 337 -5.85 -3.43 -14.65
CA VAL A 337 -7.08 -3.02 -15.34
C VAL A 337 -6.75 -2.52 -16.72
N PHE A 338 -7.47 -3.03 -17.71
CA PHE A 338 -7.52 -2.50 -19.06
C PHE A 338 -8.65 -1.49 -19.17
N ARG A 339 -8.32 -0.26 -19.58
CA ARG A 339 -9.29 0.81 -19.78
C ARG A 339 -9.38 1.16 -21.25
N ILE A 340 -10.60 1.13 -21.77
CA ILE A 340 -10.99 1.61 -23.09
C ILE A 340 -11.86 2.85 -22.87
N ALA A 341 -11.58 3.94 -23.55
CA ALA A 341 -12.37 5.17 -23.38
C ALA A 341 -12.38 6.01 -24.66
N PRO A 342 -13.43 6.80 -24.94
CA PRO A 342 -13.40 7.75 -26.05
C PRO A 342 -12.25 8.74 -25.89
N TYR A 343 -11.60 9.04 -27.01
CA TYR A 343 -10.51 10.01 -27.09
C TYR A 343 -10.92 11.22 -27.92
N THR A 344 -10.99 12.37 -27.25
CA THR A 344 -11.16 13.67 -27.91
C THR A 344 -9.88 14.49 -27.76
N ILE A 345 -9.37 15.04 -28.86
CA ILE A 345 -8.16 15.88 -28.87
C ILE A 345 -8.37 17.10 -27.96
N ARG A 346 -9.53 17.76 -28.06
CA ARG A 346 -9.92 18.88 -27.17
C ARG A 346 -9.82 18.48 -25.69
N GLY A 347 -10.33 17.30 -25.33
CA GLY A 347 -10.25 16.77 -23.98
C GLY A 347 -8.81 16.44 -23.54
N ALA A 348 -7.94 16.04 -24.45
CA ALA A 348 -6.53 15.79 -24.18
C ALA A 348 -5.74 17.09 -23.97
N VAL A 349 -5.94 18.10 -24.82
CA VAL A 349 -5.33 19.43 -24.72
C VAL A 349 -5.78 20.10 -23.41
N LYS A 350 -7.09 20.13 -23.13
CA LYS A 350 -7.65 20.66 -21.88
C LYS A 350 -7.01 20.00 -20.65
N ARG A 351 -6.82 18.68 -20.68
CA ARG A 351 -6.13 17.94 -19.61
C ARG A 351 -4.64 18.30 -19.50
N LYS A 352 -3.93 18.50 -20.62
CA LYS A 352 -2.52 18.90 -20.64
C LYS A 352 -2.34 20.30 -20.05
N VAL A 353 -3.16 21.26 -20.49
CA VAL A 353 -3.18 22.64 -19.96
C VAL A 353 -3.50 22.63 -18.46
N ARG A 354 -4.58 21.95 -18.03
CA ARG A 354 -4.94 21.87 -16.61
C ARG A 354 -3.82 21.28 -15.76
N ARG A 355 -3.09 20.27 -16.25
CA ARG A 355 -1.91 19.71 -15.56
C ARG A 355 -0.75 20.70 -15.52
N GLY A 356 -0.49 21.42 -16.61
CA GLY A 356 0.53 22.47 -16.66
C GLY A 356 0.25 23.57 -15.64
N VAL A 357 -0.97 24.13 -15.67
CA VAL A 357 -1.44 25.12 -14.69
C VAL A 357 -1.36 24.56 -13.27
N GLY A 358 -1.75 23.30 -13.07
CA GLY A 358 -1.65 22.63 -11.76
C GLY A 358 -0.22 22.49 -11.27
N ARG A 359 0.76 22.22 -12.15
CA ARG A 359 2.19 22.19 -11.79
C ARG A 359 2.70 23.58 -11.43
N VAL A 360 2.36 24.59 -12.22
CA VAL A 360 2.74 25.98 -11.95
C VAL A 360 2.19 26.43 -10.60
N ARG A 361 0.90 26.21 -10.34
CA ARG A 361 0.25 26.54 -9.06
C ARG A 361 0.86 25.84 -7.85
N LYS A 362 1.37 24.61 -8.04
CA LYS A 362 2.04 23.84 -6.98
C LYS A 362 3.55 24.10 -6.90
N SER A 363 4.10 24.92 -7.79
CA SER A 363 5.54 25.21 -7.77
C SER A 363 5.87 26.11 -6.59
N LYS A 364 6.98 25.81 -5.89
CA LYS A 364 7.44 26.61 -4.76
C LYS A 364 7.67 28.08 -5.16
N VAL A 365 8.13 28.32 -6.39
CA VAL A 365 8.37 29.67 -6.94
C VAL A 365 7.07 30.44 -7.06
N PHE A 366 6.03 29.86 -7.66
CA PHE A 366 4.73 30.53 -7.75
C PHE A 366 4.15 30.81 -6.37
N THR A 367 4.25 29.85 -5.44
CA THR A 367 3.82 30.03 -4.05
C THR A 367 4.59 31.16 -3.37
N ALA A 368 5.92 31.24 -3.55
CA ALA A 368 6.75 32.30 -2.99
C ALA A 368 6.43 33.68 -3.59
N VAL A 369 6.27 33.78 -4.91
CA VAL A 369 5.86 35.02 -5.59
C VAL A 369 4.48 35.45 -5.13
N TYR A 370 3.53 34.51 -5.00
CA TYR A 370 2.20 34.77 -4.48
C TYR A 370 2.25 35.29 -3.03
N HIS A 371 3.04 34.67 -2.15
CA HIS A 371 3.22 35.15 -0.78
C HIS A 371 3.86 36.53 -0.73
N ARG A 372 4.88 36.81 -1.55
CA ARG A 372 5.50 38.14 -1.64
C ARG A 372 4.51 39.19 -2.13
N LEU A 373 3.73 38.90 -3.17
CA LEU A 373 2.69 39.80 -3.66
C LEU A 373 1.65 40.08 -2.56
N PHE A 374 1.22 39.04 -1.84
CA PHE A 374 0.26 39.19 -0.75
C PHE A 374 0.84 40.00 0.42
N GLN A 375 2.11 39.79 0.78
CA GLN A 375 2.83 40.60 1.77
C GLN A 375 2.91 42.06 1.32
N THR A 376 3.32 42.34 0.08
CA THR A 376 3.39 43.72 -0.43
C THR A 376 2.02 44.41 -0.46
N LEU A 377 0.96 43.69 -0.83
CA LEU A 377 -0.41 44.23 -0.80
C LEU A 377 -0.90 44.46 0.63
N SER A 378 -0.47 43.64 1.60
CA SER A 378 -0.82 43.83 3.01
C SER A 378 -0.19 45.08 3.65
N HIS A 379 0.91 45.58 3.07
CA HIS A 379 1.56 46.82 3.50
C HIS A 379 0.94 48.10 2.89
N LEU A 380 -0.05 47.98 1.99
CA LEU A 380 -0.77 49.16 1.50
C LEU A 380 -1.71 49.71 2.59
N PRO A 381 -1.76 51.04 2.80
CA PRO A 381 -2.53 51.64 3.88
C PRO A 381 -4.03 51.30 3.77
N ARG A 382 -4.58 50.67 4.82
CA ARG A 382 -5.99 50.21 4.94
C ARG A 382 -7.03 51.25 4.49
N LYS A 383 -6.73 52.55 4.60
CA LYS A 383 -7.63 53.65 4.23
C LYS A 383 -7.98 53.71 2.73
N ARG A 384 -7.17 53.17 1.81
CA ARG A 384 -7.50 53.15 0.36
C ARG A 384 -8.24 51.90 -0.12
N ILE A 385 -8.24 50.82 0.66
CA ILE A 385 -8.87 49.55 0.26
C ILE A 385 -10.40 49.64 0.36
N TRP A 386 -10.92 50.45 1.29
CA TRP A 386 -12.37 50.69 1.44
C TRP A 386 -12.94 51.79 0.52
N SER A 387 -12.10 52.64 -0.09
CA SER A 387 -12.57 53.64 -1.06
C SER A 387 -12.74 53.07 -2.48
N CYS A 388 -12.06 51.96 -2.82
CA CYS A 388 -12.19 51.32 -4.14
C CYS A 388 -13.40 50.38 -4.26
N SER A 389 -14.02 49.96 -3.15
CA SER A 389 -15.24 49.14 -3.17
C SER A 389 -16.52 49.96 -3.39
N ARG A 390 -16.44 51.30 -3.43
CA ARG A 390 -17.61 52.19 -3.57
C ARG A 390 -17.73 52.91 -4.92
N VAL A 391 -16.82 52.69 -5.87
CA VAL A 391 -16.90 53.28 -7.22
C VAL A 391 -16.84 52.18 -8.28
N SER A 392 -18.00 51.64 -8.66
CA SER A 392 -18.28 51.03 -9.97
C SER A 392 -19.73 50.51 -10.01
N SER A 393 -20.68 51.44 -10.06
CA SER A 393 -22.06 51.21 -10.49
C SER A 393 -22.28 51.70 -11.93
N ALA A 394 -21.24 51.68 -12.78
CA ALA A 394 -21.37 52.02 -14.19
C ALA A 394 -20.39 51.18 -15.03
N GLY A 395 -20.94 50.29 -15.86
CA GLY A 395 -20.29 49.71 -17.04
C GLY A 395 -19.23 48.62 -16.82
N ASN A 396 -19.54 47.39 -17.25
CA ASN A 396 -18.59 46.34 -17.67
C ASN A 396 -17.54 45.79 -16.66
N THR A 397 -17.97 45.37 -15.48
CA THR A 397 -17.10 44.65 -14.50
C THR A 397 -17.67 43.32 -13.99
N ALA A 398 -18.43 42.59 -14.80
CA ALA A 398 -18.83 41.22 -14.47
C ALA A 398 -17.64 40.22 -14.53
N ALA A 399 -16.66 40.46 -15.40
CA ALA A 399 -15.55 39.51 -15.64
C ALA A 399 -14.48 39.50 -14.53
N ILE A 400 -14.17 40.64 -13.92
CA ILE A 400 -13.07 40.77 -12.94
C ILE A 400 -13.51 40.35 -11.54
N ARG A 401 -14.75 40.67 -11.14
CA ARG A 401 -15.35 40.19 -9.88
C ARG A 401 -15.50 38.66 -9.86
N GLY A 402 -15.88 38.06 -10.99
CA GLY A 402 -15.95 36.61 -11.14
C GLY A 402 -14.60 35.90 -11.01
N LEU A 403 -13.50 36.55 -11.41
CA LEU A 403 -12.15 36.00 -11.31
C LEU A 403 -11.63 36.02 -9.87
N PHE A 404 -11.85 37.12 -9.14
CA PHE A 404 -11.38 37.28 -7.76
C PHE A 404 -12.16 36.38 -6.77
N MET A 405 -13.49 36.27 -6.93
CA MET A 405 -14.29 35.39 -6.07
C MET A 405 -14.09 33.89 -6.36
N ASN A 406 -13.84 33.49 -7.61
CA ASN A 406 -13.47 32.10 -7.90
C ASN A 406 -12.09 31.72 -7.33
N ILE A 407 -11.15 32.66 -7.28
CA ILE A 407 -9.81 32.40 -6.73
C ILE A 407 -9.85 32.29 -5.20
N CYS A 408 -10.58 33.17 -4.50
CA CYS A 408 -10.74 33.08 -3.05
C CYS A 408 -11.60 31.88 -2.61
N GLY A 409 -12.71 31.58 -3.31
CA GLY A 409 -13.59 30.46 -2.98
C GLY A 409 -12.95 29.06 -3.14
N ILE A 410 -11.94 28.93 -4.02
CA ILE A 410 -11.23 27.66 -4.25
C ILE A 410 -10.14 27.41 -3.19
N ILE A 411 -9.62 28.46 -2.54
CA ILE A 411 -8.59 28.34 -1.50
C ILE A 411 -9.22 27.92 -0.17
N VAL A 412 -10.38 28.50 0.20
CA VAL A 412 -11.12 28.11 1.42
C VAL A 412 -11.52 26.63 1.41
N ARG A 413 -11.73 26.01 0.23
CA ARG A 413 -12.04 24.57 0.12
C ARG A 413 -10.83 23.62 0.13
N ASN A 414 -9.59 24.12 0.03
CA ASN A 414 -8.39 23.26 -0.06
C ASN A 414 -7.39 23.45 1.10
N THR A 415 -7.62 24.39 2.00
CA THR A 415 -6.88 24.50 3.25
C THR A 415 -7.77 24.08 4.42
N SER A 416 -8.05 22.78 4.55
CA SER A 416 -8.45 22.22 5.84
C SER A 416 -7.20 22.19 6.72
N TRP A 417 -6.96 23.30 7.40
CA TRP A 417 -6.04 23.36 8.52
C TRP A 417 -6.63 22.50 9.65
N SER A 418 -5.93 21.44 9.98
CA SER A 418 -6.09 20.67 11.21
C SER A 418 -5.61 21.51 12.38
N GLY A 419 -6.51 21.87 13.30
CA GLY A 419 -6.12 22.48 14.58
C GLY A 419 -7.07 23.57 15.04
N ALA A 420 -8.29 23.18 15.44
CA ALA A 420 -9.07 23.83 16.50
C ALA A 420 -10.29 22.95 16.78
N GLN A 421 -10.26 22.24 17.92
CA GLN A 421 -11.44 21.66 18.53
C GLN A 421 -12.40 22.80 18.89
N MET A 422 -13.55 22.86 18.24
CA MET A 422 -14.69 23.61 18.73
C MET A 422 -15.81 22.60 18.97
N ARG A 423 -16.11 22.37 20.25
CA ARG A 423 -17.25 21.58 20.72
C ARG A 423 -18.52 22.21 20.17
N ILE A 424 -19.27 21.46 19.37
CA ILE A 424 -20.68 21.75 19.10
C ILE A 424 -21.47 20.59 19.68
N THR A 425 -22.18 20.90 20.76
CA THR A 425 -23.24 20.12 21.39
C THR A 425 -24.32 19.79 20.36
N SER A 426 -24.58 18.50 20.14
CA SER A 426 -25.74 18.02 19.40
C SER A 426 -26.96 18.08 20.30
N ILE A 427 -27.95 18.89 19.91
CA ILE A 427 -29.31 18.85 20.46
C ILE A 427 -30.08 17.80 19.67
N CYS A 428 -30.60 16.80 20.39
CA CYS A 428 -31.61 15.87 19.91
C CYS A 428 -32.89 16.60 19.51
N LEU A 429 -33.53 16.19 18.41
CA LEU A 429 -34.99 16.17 18.29
C LEU A 429 -35.39 15.05 17.32
N ASN A 430 -36.30 14.21 17.83
CA ASN A 430 -37.15 13.22 17.15
C ASN A 430 -37.90 13.90 15.98
N SER A 431 -38.45 13.25 14.95
CA SER A 431 -39.17 11.98 14.74
C SER A 431 -39.25 11.79 13.20
N THR A 432 -39.67 10.71 12.53
CA THR A 432 -40.80 9.79 12.70
C THR A 432 -40.68 8.76 11.56
N SER A 433 -40.87 7.48 11.90
CA SER A 433 -41.57 6.40 11.17
C SER A 433 -41.57 6.33 9.63
N PHE A 434 -41.10 5.21 9.07
CA PHE A 434 -41.86 4.45 8.06
C PHE A 434 -41.46 2.96 8.09
N LEU A 435 -42.46 2.12 8.37
CA LEU A 435 -42.46 0.67 8.26
C LEU A 435 -42.49 0.26 6.78
N MET A 436 -41.78 -0.80 6.41
CA MET A 436 -42.34 -1.91 5.63
C MET A 436 -41.51 -3.19 5.84
N LEU A 437 -42.26 -4.22 6.23
CA LEU A 437 -41.90 -5.62 6.41
C LEU A 437 -41.97 -6.37 5.05
N ASN A 438 -41.54 -7.63 5.12
CA ASN A 438 -41.68 -8.75 4.17
C ASN A 438 -40.53 -8.93 3.17
N ASP A 439 -40.04 -10.13 2.91
CA ASP A 439 -40.38 -11.45 3.44
C ASP A 439 -39.22 -12.40 3.16
N SER A 440 -39.03 -13.34 4.07
CA SER A 440 -38.20 -14.53 3.92
C SER A 440 -38.91 -15.59 3.08
N ARG A 441 -38.21 -16.11 2.06
CA ARG A 441 -38.27 -17.51 1.62
C ARG A 441 -36.94 -17.92 1.04
#